data_AF-A0A815KYR9-F1
#
_entry.id   AF-A0A815KYR9-F1
#
_cell.length_a   1.000
_cell.length_b   1.000
_cell.length_c   1.000
_cell.angle_alpha   90.00
_cell.angle_beta   90.00
_cell.angle_gamma   90.00
#
_symmetry.space_group_name_H-M   'P 1'
#
loop_
_entity.id
_entity.type
_entity.pdbx_description
1 polymer ?
#
loop_
_entity_poly.entity_id
_entity_poly.type
_entity_poly.pdbx_seq_one_letter_code
_entity_poly.pdbx_strand_id
1 'polypeptide(L)'
;MQSIFILLLTLGCISVANTYQCYSCDGDRKGDCNDPFNITAMTDNDKREAPPGAACKKTKRESKGGSSVFRSINSFGPEDCIGGQNGCETISGDGITATTCCCTSDLCNGVSAVQQKPLIMLLTISILAMFAYRWY
;
A
#
# COMPACT_ATOMS: atom_id res chain seq x y z
N MET A 1 -4.02 -35.98 14.91
CA MET A 1 -5.11 -35.37 14.11
C MET A 1 -5.80 -34.21 14.84
N GLN A 2 -6.18 -34.35 16.11
CA GLN A 2 -6.85 -33.31 16.90
C GLN A 2 -6.06 -31.99 16.99
N SER A 3 -4.74 -32.05 17.18
CA SER A 3 -3.86 -30.86 17.23
C SER A 3 -3.77 -30.10 15.91
N ILE A 4 -4.01 -30.76 14.76
CA ILE A 4 -3.98 -30.14 13.42
C ILE A 4 -5.25 -29.33 13.19
N PHE A 5 -6.40 -29.88 13.58
CA PHE A 5 -7.68 -29.17 13.50
C PHE A 5 -7.67 -27.91 14.36
N ILE A 6 -7.10 -27.99 15.57
CA ILE A 6 -6.99 -26.83 16.47
C ILE A 6 -6.06 -25.78 15.86
N LEU A 7 -4.90 -26.17 15.31
CA LEU A 7 -3.97 -25.24 14.67
C LEU A 7 -4.63 -24.53 13.45
N LEU A 8 -5.30 -25.28 12.57
CA LEU A 8 -5.99 -24.72 11.41
C LEU A 8 -7.16 -23.81 11.80
N LEU A 9 -7.93 -24.16 12.84
CA LEU A 9 -8.95 -23.28 13.41
C LEU A 9 -8.35 -21.99 13.96
N THR A 10 -7.25 -22.08 14.70
CA THR A 10 -6.60 -20.89 15.28
C THR A 10 -5.98 -19.98 14.22
N LEU A 11 -5.39 -20.52 13.14
CA LEU A 11 -4.91 -19.71 12.02
C LEU A 11 -6.06 -19.10 11.20
N GLY A 12 -7.21 -19.79 11.09
CA GLY A 12 -8.39 -19.27 10.39
C GLY A 12 -9.08 -18.09 11.11
N CYS A 13 -8.92 -17.98 12.43
CA CYS A 13 -9.51 -16.90 13.23
C CYS A 13 -8.66 -15.63 13.29
N ILE A 14 -7.42 -15.63 12.80
CA ILE A 14 -6.59 -14.42 12.72
C ILE A 14 -6.89 -13.70 11.40
N SER A 15 -8.14 -13.27 11.20
CA SER A 15 -8.39 -12.16 10.28
C SER A 15 -8.19 -10.88 11.07
N VAL A 16 -6.97 -10.36 11.03
CA VAL A 16 -6.73 -8.97 11.45
C VAL A 16 -7.68 -8.08 10.66
N ALA A 17 -8.65 -7.49 11.35
CA ALA A 17 -9.53 -6.48 10.81
C ALA A 17 -8.70 -5.20 10.60
N ASN A 18 -7.85 -5.21 9.57
CA ASN A 18 -7.19 -3.99 9.13
C ASN A 18 -8.26 -3.11 8.51
N THR A 19 -8.50 -1.97 9.13
CA THR A 19 -9.30 -0.90 8.52
C THR A 19 -8.54 -0.41 7.28
N TYR A 20 -9.28 -0.03 6.24
CA TYR A 20 -8.68 0.47 5.01
C TYR A 20 -7.98 1.81 5.29
N GLN A 21 -6.69 1.87 5.00
CA GLN A 21 -5.83 3.00 5.29
C GLN A 21 -5.14 3.52 4.04
N CYS A 22 -4.83 4.81 4.05
CA CYS A 22 -3.96 5.46 3.07
C CYS A 22 -2.89 6.27 3.80
N TYR A 23 -1.79 6.54 3.10
CA TYR A 23 -0.83 7.51 3.58
C TYR A 23 -1.28 8.94 3.28
N SER A 24 -1.01 9.86 4.21
CA SER A 24 -1.32 11.27 4.14
C SER A 24 -0.11 12.10 4.56
N CYS A 25 0.62 12.66 3.60
CA CYS A 25 1.80 13.47 3.85
C CYS A 25 2.08 14.47 2.72
N ASP A 26 2.88 15.48 3.03
CA ASP A 26 3.24 16.58 2.14
C ASP A 26 4.78 16.68 2.02
N GLY A 27 5.30 16.39 0.83
CA GLY A 27 6.73 16.39 0.51
C GLY A 27 7.39 17.76 0.42
N ASP A 28 6.62 18.85 0.34
CA ASP A 28 7.16 20.21 0.41
C ASP A 28 7.43 20.61 1.88
N ARG A 29 6.64 20.07 2.83
CA ARG A 29 6.75 20.38 4.28
C ARG A 29 7.57 19.37 5.07
N LYS A 30 7.50 18.10 4.70
CA LYS A 30 8.27 17.01 5.29
C LYS A 30 9.10 16.35 4.20
N GLY A 31 10.42 16.54 4.25
CA GLY A 31 11.36 15.90 3.33
C GLY A 31 11.18 14.38 3.26
N ASP A 32 10.68 13.77 4.33
CA ASP A 32 10.47 12.33 4.46
C ASP A 32 9.24 11.79 3.70
N CYS A 33 8.34 12.65 3.23
CA CYS A 33 7.28 12.21 2.31
C CYS A 33 7.82 12.01 0.88
N ASN A 34 9.02 12.51 0.57
CA ASN A 34 9.61 12.35 -0.75
C ASN A 34 10.18 10.94 -0.90
N ASP A 35 9.55 10.16 -1.77
CA ASP A 35 9.99 8.82 -2.12
C ASP A 35 10.21 8.74 -3.64
N PRO A 36 11.26 8.02 -4.11
CA PRO A 36 10.92 6.74 -4.73
C PRO A 36 11.67 5.49 -4.22
N PHE A 37 12.65 5.60 -3.29
CA PHE A 37 13.27 4.42 -2.66
C PHE A 37 13.44 4.42 -1.13
N ASN A 38 12.76 5.29 -0.36
CA ASN A 38 12.90 5.34 1.10
C ASN A 38 11.60 5.12 1.88
N ILE A 39 11.25 3.85 2.07
CA ILE A 39 10.16 3.39 2.95
C ILE A 39 10.30 3.86 4.41
N THR A 40 11.51 4.15 4.89
CA THR A 40 11.70 4.57 6.30
C THR A 40 11.26 5.99 6.55
N ALA A 41 11.03 6.73 5.48
CA ALA A 41 10.61 8.12 5.52
C ALA A 41 9.08 8.24 5.79
N MET A 42 8.32 7.18 5.54
CA MET A 42 6.89 7.10 5.86
C MET A 42 6.68 6.42 7.20
N THR A 43 6.05 7.12 8.14
CA THR A 43 5.83 6.62 9.50
C THR A 43 4.38 6.18 9.70
N ASP A 44 4.11 5.41 10.77
CA ASP A 44 2.73 5.09 11.16
C ASP A 44 1.89 6.35 11.43
N ASN A 45 2.53 7.47 11.81
CA ASN A 45 1.85 8.76 11.99
C ASN A 45 1.35 9.37 10.68
N ASP A 46 1.83 8.90 9.53
CA ASP A 46 1.37 9.35 8.21
C ASP A 46 0.25 8.44 7.68
N LYS A 47 -0.07 7.32 8.34
CA LYS A 47 -1.24 6.50 8.01
C LYS A 47 -2.51 7.15 8.52
N ARG A 48 -3.56 7.12 7.71
CA ARG A 48 -4.89 7.62 8.04
C ARG A 48 -5.91 6.60 7.59
N GLU A 49 -6.89 6.35 8.45
CA GLU A 49 -8.05 5.55 8.10
C GLU A 49 -8.85 6.29 7.03
N ALA A 50 -9.18 5.57 5.97
CA ALA A 50 -9.93 6.07 4.85
C ALA A 50 -11.40 5.64 5.01
N PRO A 51 -12.37 6.55 4.77
CA PRO A 51 -13.77 6.21 4.91
C PRO A 51 -14.18 5.17 3.84
N PRO A 52 -15.28 4.43 4.06
CA PRO A 52 -15.79 3.50 3.06
C PRO A 52 -16.00 4.18 1.71
N GLY A 53 -15.52 3.55 0.64
CA GLY A 53 -15.62 4.08 -0.73
C GLY A 53 -14.52 5.08 -1.12
N ALA A 54 -13.62 5.48 -0.20
CA ALA A 54 -12.51 6.36 -0.54
C ALA A 54 -11.42 5.68 -1.38
N ALA A 55 -10.63 6.49 -2.09
CA ALA A 55 -9.43 6.05 -2.80
C ALA A 55 -8.17 6.66 -2.16
N CYS A 56 -7.05 5.96 -2.22
CA CYS A 56 -5.76 6.53 -1.87
C CYS A 56 -5.16 7.25 -3.09
N LYS A 57 -4.67 8.48 -2.88
CA LYS A 57 -4.08 9.32 -3.92
C LYS A 57 -2.59 9.57 -3.65
N LYS A 58 -1.79 9.56 -4.72
CA LYS A 58 -0.37 9.92 -4.72
C LYS A 58 -0.10 10.88 -5.88
N THR A 59 0.49 12.04 -5.61
CA THR A 59 0.91 12.98 -6.65
C THR A 59 2.40 13.21 -6.54
N LYS A 60 3.14 12.91 -7.60
CA LYS A 60 4.55 13.28 -7.76
C LYS A 60 4.62 14.51 -8.67
N ARG A 61 5.20 15.60 -8.19
CA ARG A 61 5.48 16.81 -8.94
C ARG A 61 6.97 16.88 -9.20
N GLU A 62 7.37 17.17 -10.43
CA GLU A 62 8.73 17.33 -10.88
C GLU A 62 8.86 18.69 -11.58
N SER A 63 9.89 19.45 -11.24
CA SER A 63 10.20 20.75 -11.82
C SER A 63 11.72 20.91 -11.94
N LYS A 64 12.18 21.95 -12.64
CA LYS A 64 13.62 22.26 -12.73
C LYS A 64 14.30 22.45 -11.35
N GLY A 65 13.53 22.81 -10.32
CA GLY A 65 14.03 23.02 -8.95
C GLY A 65 14.02 21.78 -8.06
N GLY A 66 13.51 20.65 -8.54
CA GLY A 66 13.41 19.40 -7.77
C GLY A 66 12.07 18.70 -7.93
N SER A 67 11.88 17.65 -7.13
CA SER A 67 10.65 16.85 -7.11
C SER A 67 10.04 16.82 -5.72
N SER A 68 8.71 16.85 -5.63
CA SER A 68 7.97 16.61 -4.39
C SER A 68 6.87 15.58 -4.56
N VAL A 69 6.55 14.87 -3.47
CA VAL A 69 5.50 13.84 -3.43
C VAL A 69 4.46 14.21 -2.39
N PHE A 70 3.20 14.12 -2.78
CA PHE A 70 2.04 14.34 -1.93
C PHE A 70 1.22 13.07 -1.89
N ARG A 71 0.72 12.73 -0.71
CA ARG A 71 -0.18 11.59 -0.52
C ARG A 71 -1.37 12.05 0.29
N SER A 72 -2.55 11.59 -0.10
CA SER A 72 -3.79 11.94 0.59
C SER A 72 -4.85 10.87 0.40
N ILE A 73 -5.88 10.95 1.22
CA ILE A 73 -7.14 10.24 1.00
C ILE A 73 -7.98 11.07 0.03
N ASN A 74 -8.57 10.41 -0.96
CA ASN A 74 -9.67 10.95 -1.74
C ASN A 74 -11.00 10.39 -1.20
N SER A 75 -11.73 11.23 -0.47
CA SER A 75 -13.00 10.84 0.17
C SER A 75 -14.16 10.65 -0.82
N PHE A 76 -14.00 11.08 -2.07
CA PHE A 76 -15.04 11.00 -3.11
C PHE A 76 -14.90 9.76 -4.01
N GLY A 77 -13.98 8.86 -3.68
CA GLY A 77 -13.76 7.62 -4.43
C GLY A 77 -12.83 7.77 -5.63
N PRO A 78 -12.56 6.66 -6.34
CA PRO A 78 -11.68 6.64 -7.51
C PRO A 78 -12.23 7.44 -8.70
N GLU A 79 -13.54 7.69 -8.76
CA GLU A 79 -14.19 8.50 -9.78
C GLU A 79 -13.80 9.99 -9.74
N ASP A 80 -13.41 10.50 -8.57
CA ASP A 80 -12.91 11.86 -8.39
C ASP A 80 -11.39 11.96 -8.64
N CYS A 81 -10.75 10.84 -8.95
CA CYS A 81 -9.39 10.87 -9.45
C CYS A 81 -9.34 11.39 -10.89
N ILE A 82 -8.23 12.00 -11.26
CA ILE A 82 -8.01 12.48 -12.63
C ILE A 82 -8.08 11.25 -13.56
N GLY A 83 -9.05 11.25 -14.50
CA GLY A 83 -9.37 10.11 -15.36
C GLY A 83 -10.47 9.16 -14.85
N GLY A 84 -11.03 9.40 -13.66
CA GLY A 84 -12.22 8.73 -13.12
C GLY A 84 -12.07 7.26 -12.72
N GLN A 85 -10.85 6.71 -12.67
CA GLN A 85 -10.59 5.30 -12.34
C GLN A 85 -9.27 5.11 -11.59
N ASN A 86 -9.05 3.90 -11.07
CA ASN A 86 -7.75 3.45 -10.61
C ASN A 86 -6.74 3.54 -11.75
N GLY A 87 -5.63 4.23 -11.52
CA GLY A 87 -4.65 4.50 -12.58
C GLY A 87 -3.77 5.69 -12.24
N CYS A 88 -2.88 6.01 -13.17
CA CYS A 88 -1.99 7.16 -13.08
C CYS A 88 -2.18 8.05 -14.30
N GLU A 89 -2.28 9.35 -14.06
CA GLU A 89 -2.32 10.37 -15.10
C GLU A 89 -1.16 11.34 -14.91
N THR A 90 -0.55 11.76 -16.02
CA THR A 90 0.56 12.72 -16.00
C THR A 90 0.17 13.95 -16.79
N ILE A 91 0.16 15.10 -16.11
CA ILE A 91 0.00 16.40 -16.72
C ILE A 91 1.36 17.11 -16.76
N SER A 92 1.65 17.82 -17.86
CA SER A 92 2.89 18.59 -17.99
C SER A 92 2.59 19.96 -18.58
N GLY A 93 3.14 21.01 -17.97
CA GLY A 93 2.98 22.40 -18.38
C GLY A 93 3.96 23.32 -17.66
N ASP A 94 4.38 24.41 -18.29
CA ASP A 94 5.30 25.41 -17.70
C ASP A 94 6.59 24.83 -17.06
N GLY A 95 7.12 23.74 -17.63
CA GLY A 95 8.32 23.07 -17.11
C GLY A 95 8.10 22.31 -15.79
N ILE A 96 6.84 22.04 -15.45
CA ILE A 96 6.41 21.22 -14.32
C ILE A 96 5.68 19.98 -14.87
N THR A 97 6.07 18.81 -14.41
CA THR A 97 5.40 17.54 -14.67
C THR A 97 4.77 17.05 -13.38
N ALA A 98 3.48 16.74 -13.38
CA ALA A 98 2.80 16.16 -12.23
C ALA A 98 2.13 14.84 -12.61
N THR A 99 2.55 13.76 -11.98
CA THR A 99 1.94 12.43 -12.11
C THR A 99 1.07 12.17 -10.88
N THR A 100 -0.23 12.01 -11.07
CA THR A 100 -1.19 11.66 -10.02
C THR A 100 -1.69 10.24 -10.24
N CYS A 101 -1.60 9.40 -9.21
CA CYS A 101 -2.10 8.03 -9.19
C CYS A 101 -3.17 7.85 -8.12
N CYS A 102 -4.15 7.01 -8.42
CA CYS A 102 -5.18 6.58 -7.49
C CYS A 102 -5.33 5.06 -7.46
N CYS A 103 -5.66 4.55 -6.27
CA CYS A 103 -5.85 3.14 -6.01
C CYS A 103 -6.76 2.91 -4.81
N THR A 104 -7.38 1.74 -4.71
CA THR A 104 -8.39 1.40 -3.69
C THR A 104 -7.97 0.26 -2.77
N SER A 105 -6.71 -0.18 -2.81
CA SER A 105 -6.16 -1.19 -1.91
C SER A 105 -5.49 -0.57 -0.69
N ASP A 106 -5.44 -1.30 0.41
CA ASP A 106 -4.85 -0.82 1.66
C ASP A 106 -3.41 -0.32 1.46
N LEU A 107 -3.13 0.89 1.95
CA LEU A 107 -1.84 1.58 1.89
C LEU A 107 -1.21 1.66 0.48
N CYS A 108 -2.02 1.57 -0.57
CA CYS A 108 -1.55 1.42 -1.95
C CYS A 108 -0.88 2.68 -2.53
N ASN A 109 -1.16 3.85 -1.95
CA ASN A 109 -0.47 5.10 -2.30
C ASN A 109 0.91 5.23 -1.65
N GLY A 110 1.39 4.18 -0.97
CA GLY A 110 2.78 4.04 -0.53
C GLY A 110 3.76 3.85 -1.69
N VAL A 111 4.90 3.24 -1.41
CA VAL A 111 5.70 2.62 -2.47
C VAL A 111 5.05 1.31 -2.89
N SER A 112 5.25 0.94 -4.16
CA SER A 112 4.91 -0.39 -4.67
C SER A 112 5.49 -1.42 -3.70
N ALA A 113 4.64 -2.01 -2.87
CA ALA A 113 5.05 -3.10 -2.00
C ALA A 113 5.66 -4.16 -2.91
N VAL A 114 6.98 -4.38 -2.79
CA VAL A 114 7.61 -5.59 -3.29
C VAL A 114 6.73 -6.72 -2.76
N GLN A 115 6.05 -7.42 -3.66
CA GLN A 115 5.02 -8.38 -3.32
C GLN A 115 5.62 -9.38 -2.31
N GLN A 116 5.33 -9.25 -1.02
CA GLN A 116 5.80 -10.16 0.04
C GLN A 116 5.15 -11.55 -0.03
N LYS A 117 4.48 -11.85 -1.16
CA LYS A 117 3.80 -13.12 -1.43
C LYS A 117 4.70 -14.37 -1.41
N PRO A 118 6.00 -14.36 -1.78
CA PRO A 118 6.76 -15.61 -1.84
C PRO A 118 7.11 -16.15 -0.45
N LEU A 119 7.24 -15.29 0.57
CA LEU A 119 7.72 -15.70 1.90
C LEU A 119 6.67 -16.51 2.66
N ILE A 120 5.40 -16.11 2.59
CA ILE A 120 4.29 -16.84 3.22
C ILE A 120 4.05 -18.19 2.53
N MET A 121 4.19 -18.25 1.19
CA MET A 121 4.05 -19.49 0.43
C MET A 121 5.18 -20.49 0.73
N LEU A 122 6.41 -20.03 0.90
CA LEU A 122 7.54 -20.88 1.31
C LEU A 122 7.36 -21.42 2.74
N LEU A 123 6.78 -20.61 3.64
CA LEU A 123 6.52 -21.01 5.01
C LEU A 123 5.43 -22.10 5.09
N THR A 124 4.37 -22.00 4.27
CA THR A 124 3.32 -23.02 4.24
C THR A 124 3.80 -24.34 3.61
N ILE A 125 4.59 -24.28 2.54
CA ILE A 125 5.16 -25.48 1.89
C ILE A 125 6.13 -26.22 2.83
N SER A 126 7.01 -25.50 3.52
CA SER A 126 7.98 -26.11 4.45
C SER A 126 7.30 -26.79 5.64
N ILE A 127 6.25 -26.18 6.20
CA ILE A 127 5.44 -26.79 7.26
C ILE A 127 4.77 -28.08 6.76
N LEU A 128 4.13 -28.06 5.58
CA LEU A 128 3.51 -29.25 5.00
C LEU A 128 4.52 -30.37 4.69
N ALA A 129 5.71 -30.02 4.20
CA ALA A 129 6.78 -30.97 3.92
C ALA A 129 7.31 -31.67 5.19
N MET A 130 7.50 -30.93 6.28
CA MET A 130 7.92 -31.51 7.57
C MET A 130 6.90 -32.51 8.12
N PHE A 131 5.61 -32.29 7.88
CA PHE A 131 4.57 -33.22 8.30
C PHE A 131 4.43 -34.42 7.37
N ALA A 132 4.61 -34.27 6.05
CA ALA A 132 4.61 -35.39 5.11
C ALA A 132 5.78 -36.35 5.36
N TYR A 133 6.96 -35.83 5.71
CA TYR A 133 8.15 -36.63 6.04
C TYR A 133 8.01 -37.46 7.32
N ARG A 134 7.03 -37.16 8.17
CA ARG A 134 6.81 -37.83 9.46
C ARG A 134 5.86 -39.04 9.36
N TRP A 135 5.29 -39.27 8.18
CA TRP A 135 4.37 -40.37 7.87
C TRP A 135 4.96 -41.41 6.90
N TYR A 136 6.21 -41.20 6.44
CA TYR A 136 7.06 -42.18 5.77
C TYR A 136 8.15 -42.63 6.73
#